data_AF-A0A9R1B1V2-F1
#
_entry.id   AF-A0A9R1B1V2-F1
#
_cell.length_a   1.000
_cell.length_b   1.000
_cell.length_c   1.000
_cell.angle_alpha   90.00
_cell.angle_beta   90.00
_cell.angle_gamma   90.00
#
_symmetry.space_group_name_H-M   'P 1'
#
loop_
_entity.id
_entity.type
_entity.pdbx_description
1 polymer ?
#
loop_
_entity_poly.entity_id
_entity_poly.type
_entity_poly.pdbx_seq_one_letter_code
_entity_poly.pdbx_strand_id
1 'polypeptide(L)'
;MGSASKLRLWCSAFACALAFLGAHGDDDHLVDITYVESAVAKGAVCLDGSPPAYHLAPGSGSGVNSWLVHFEGGAWCNNAATCLQRSRTPLGSSKEMARRVAFTGILSNASDYNPDFYNWNRVKVRYCDGSSFTGDKEEVDPRLGA
;
A
#
# COMPACT_ATOMS: atom_id res chain seq x y z
N MET A 1 -34.90 -20.38 43.05
CA MET A 1 -33.44 -20.36 42.77
C MET A 1 -33.08 -20.19 41.27
N GLY A 2 -34.01 -19.97 40.34
CA GLY A 2 -33.72 -19.95 38.89
C GLY A 2 -33.51 -18.59 38.22
N SER A 3 -33.84 -17.47 38.89
CA SER A 3 -33.81 -16.13 38.25
C SER A 3 -32.40 -15.55 38.14
N ALA A 4 -31.59 -15.68 39.20
CA ALA A 4 -30.22 -15.15 39.23
C ALA A 4 -29.27 -15.85 38.24
N SER A 5 -29.48 -17.15 37.98
CA SER A 5 -28.68 -17.91 37.01
C SER A 5 -28.96 -17.47 35.57
N LYS A 6 -30.24 -17.24 35.24
CA LYS A 6 -30.65 -16.71 33.92
C LYS A 6 -30.10 -15.29 33.69
N LEU A 7 -30.15 -14.43 34.71
CA LEU A 7 -29.61 -13.07 34.62
C LEU A 7 -28.08 -13.06 34.40
N ARG A 8 -27.34 -13.94 35.09
CA ARG A 8 -25.89 -14.10 34.87
C ARG A 8 -25.57 -14.56 33.46
N LEU A 9 -26.31 -15.54 32.95
CA LEU A 9 -26.10 -16.06 31.59
C LEU A 9 -26.37 -14.99 30.52
N TRP A 10 -27.39 -14.14 30.74
CA TRP A 10 -27.71 -13.03 29.85
C TRP A 10 -26.68 -11.90 29.91
N CYS A 11 -26.19 -11.54 31.10
CA CYS A 11 -25.11 -10.57 31.24
C CYS A 11 -23.81 -11.05 30.56
N SER A 12 -23.47 -12.34 30.69
CA SER A 12 -22.31 -12.91 30.01
C SER A 12 -22.48 -12.94 28.49
N ALA A 13 -23.67 -13.28 28.00
CA ALA A 13 -23.96 -13.25 26.56
C ALA A 13 -23.90 -11.83 25.99
N PHE A 14 -24.41 -10.83 26.72
CA PHE A 14 -24.36 -9.43 26.33
C PHE A 14 -22.94 -8.86 26.38
N ALA A 15 -22.14 -9.23 27.39
CA ALA A 15 -20.73 -8.88 27.49
C ALA A 15 -19.90 -9.51 26.35
N CYS A 16 -20.16 -10.78 26.00
CA CYS A 16 -19.56 -11.40 24.81
C CYS A 16 -19.98 -10.69 23.52
N ALA A 17 -21.26 -10.37 23.35
CA ALA A 17 -21.73 -9.63 22.18
C ALA A 17 -21.06 -8.25 22.07
N LEU A 18 -20.94 -7.51 23.18
CA LEU A 18 -20.19 -6.24 23.24
C LEU A 18 -18.70 -6.42 22.92
N ALA A 19 -18.08 -7.52 23.33
CA ALA A 19 -16.70 -7.84 22.96
C ALA A 19 -16.55 -8.14 21.44
N PHE A 20 -17.56 -8.74 20.81
CA PHE A 20 -17.59 -8.92 19.35
C PHE A 20 -17.90 -7.63 18.58
N LEU A 21 -18.71 -6.73 19.14
CA LEU A 21 -18.94 -5.38 18.60
C LEU A 21 -17.73 -4.46 18.78
N GLY A 22 -16.83 -4.77 19.72
CA GLY A 22 -15.59 -4.03 19.99
C GLY A 22 -14.44 -4.36 19.04
N ALA A 23 -14.57 -5.39 18.20
CA ALA A 23 -13.72 -5.55 17.03
C ALA A 23 -14.12 -4.45 16.02
N HIS A 24 -13.58 -3.25 16.25
CA HIS A 24 -13.51 -2.23 15.22
C HIS A 24 -12.77 -2.91 14.07
N GLY A 25 -13.52 -3.34 13.05
CA GLY A 25 -12.91 -3.59 11.77
C GLY A 25 -12.20 -2.30 11.42
N ASP A 26 -10.87 -2.36 11.38
CA ASP A 26 -10.06 -1.31 10.81
C ASP A 26 -10.76 -0.88 9.52
N ASP A 27 -11.27 0.36 9.50
CA ASP A 27 -11.76 0.96 8.27
C ASP A 27 -10.52 1.18 7.43
N ASP A 28 -10.09 0.10 6.76
CA ASP A 28 -8.88 0.02 5.97
C ASP A 28 -8.96 1.16 4.96
N HIS A 29 -8.22 2.24 5.24
CA HIS A 29 -8.28 3.45 4.44
C HIS A 29 -7.72 3.12 3.05
N LEU A 30 -8.62 2.78 2.13
CA LEU A 30 -8.29 2.42 0.76
C LEU A 30 -7.87 3.67 0.00
N VAL A 31 -6.61 3.70 -0.42
CA VAL A 31 -6.03 4.83 -1.15
C VAL A 31 -5.92 4.48 -2.63
N ASP A 32 -6.43 5.37 -3.49
CA ASP A 32 -6.35 5.21 -4.95
C ASP A 32 -4.92 5.37 -5.48
N ILE A 33 -4.63 4.67 -6.58
CA ILE A 33 -3.37 4.75 -7.30
C ILE A 33 -3.30 6.04 -8.13
N THR A 34 -2.12 6.63 -8.20
CA THR A 34 -1.78 7.75 -9.09
C THR A 34 -0.66 7.32 -10.02
N TYR A 35 -0.90 7.40 -11.33
CA TYR A 35 0.09 7.12 -12.36
C TYR A 35 0.85 8.40 -12.73
N VAL A 36 2.17 8.31 -12.85
CA VAL A 36 3.02 9.44 -13.23
C VAL A 36 3.21 9.44 -14.76
N GLU A 37 2.14 9.71 -15.50
CA GLU A 37 2.12 9.66 -16.97
C GLU A 37 3.23 10.51 -17.61
N SER A 38 3.50 11.68 -17.03
CA SER A 38 4.56 12.59 -17.49
C SER A 38 5.99 12.02 -17.36
N ALA A 39 6.20 10.96 -16.56
CA ALA A 39 7.50 10.32 -16.38
C ALA A 39 7.92 9.51 -17.62
N VAL A 40 6.96 8.97 -18.38
CA VAL A 40 7.22 8.19 -19.60
C VAL A 40 7.97 9.04 -20.63
N ALA A 41 7.56 10.30 -20.82
CA ALA A 41 8.22 11.23 -21.73
C ALA A 41 9.66 11.60 -21.29
N LYS A 42 10.04 11.29 -20.04
CA LYS A 42 11.38 11.48 -19.49
C LYS A 42 12.19 10.17 -19.43
N GLY A 43 11.65 9.07 -19.96
CA GLY A 43 12.29 7.74 -19.92
C GLY A 43 12.16 7.01 -18.58
N ALA A 44 11.46 7.57 -17.60
CA ALA A 44 11.24 6.91 -16.32
C ALA A 44 9.98 6.03 -16.40
N VAL A 45 10.21 4.72 -16.50
CA VAL A 45 9.18 3.70 -16.72
C VAL A 45 9.40 2.47 -15.83
N CYS A 46 8.36 1.66 -15.65
CA CYS A 46 8.46 0.32 -15.09
C CYS A 46 9.14 -0.65 -16.08
N LEU A 47 9.44 -1.88 -15.64
CA LEU A 47 10.05 -2.91 -16.50
C LEU A 47 9.30 -3.21 -17.81
N ASP A 48 7.98 -3.02 -17.85
CA ASP A 48 7.14 -3.21 -19.04
C ASP A 48 6.92 -1.92 -19.86
N GLY A 49 7.60 -0.83 -19.52
CA GLY A 49 7.43 0.48 -20.15
C GLY A 49 6.21 1.29 -19.66
N SER A 50 5.39 0.76 -18.75
CA SER A 50 4.28 1.52 -18.15
C SER A 50 4.77 2.67 -17.25
N PRO A 51 3.96 3.72 -17.03
CA PRO A 51 4.32 4.79 -16.10
C PRO A 51 4.51 4.23 -14.67
N PRO A 52 5.46 4.74 -13.89
CA PRO A 52 5.54 4.43 -12.46
C PRO A 52 4.32 5.00 -11.73
N ALA A 53 4.05 4.48 -10.53
CA ALA A 53 2.86 4.83 -9.77
C ALA A 53 3.11 4.94 -8.26
N TYR A 54 2.23 5.67 -7.58
CA TYR A 54 2.21 5.78 -6.12
C TYR A 54 0.78 5.86 -5.59
N HIS A 55 0.60 5.65 -4.29
CA HIS A 55 -0.65 5.98 -3.58
C HIS A 55 -0.37 7.12 -2.61
N LEU A 56 -1.28 8.08 -2.52
CA LEU A 56 -1.14 9.25 -1.65
C LEU A 56 -2.41 9.45 -0.83
N ALA A 57 -2.26 9.40 0.50
CA ALA A 57 -3.25 9.89 1.44
C ALA A 57 -2.81 11.29 1.91
N PRO A 58 -3.56 12.36 1.55
CA PRO A 58 -3.24 13.72 1.99
C PRO A 58 -3.23 13.85 3.52
N GLY A 59 -2.28 14.66 4.03
CA GLY A 59 -2.20 14.99 5.45
C GLY A 59 -3.33 15.91 5.91
N SER A 60 -3.49 16.04 7.22
CA SER A 60 -4.51 16.87 7.85
C SER A 60 -4.01 17.54 9.14
N GLY A 61 -4.66 18.64 9.54
CA GLY A 61 -4.32 19.37 10.76
C GLY A 61 -2.85 19.80 10.82
N SER A 62 -2.15 19.42 11.89
CA SER A 62 -0.72 19.72 12.07
C SER A 62 0.21 18.96 11.11
N GLY A 63 -0.25 17.87 10.51
CA GLY A 63 0.56 17.01 9.64
C GLY A 63 0.57 17.39 8.17
N VAL A 64 -0.16 18.45 7.76
CA VAL A 64 -0.27 18.88 6.35
C VAL A 64 1.08 19.23 5.69
N ASN A 65 2.08 19.62 6.49
CA ASN A 65 3.42 19.96 6.02
C ASN A 65 4.46 18.86 6.28
N SER A 66 4.03 17.72 6.82
CA SER A 66 4.89 16.59 7.15
C SER A 66 4.64 15.43 6.18
N TRP A 67 5.68 14.66 5.89
CA TRP A 67 5.67 13.64 4.84
C TRP A 67 6.28 12.32 5.30
N LEU A 68 5.57 11.23 5.07
CA LEU A 68 6.06 9.87 5.19
C LEU A 68 6.06 9.23 3.80
N VAL A 69 7.24 8.92 3.28
CA VAL A 69 7.42 8.29 1.96
C VAL A 69 7.89 6.87 2.16
N HIS A 70 7.01 5.91 1.89
CA HIS A 70 7.26 4.48 2.03
C HIS A 70 7.52 3.84 0.65
N PHE A 71 8.66 3.18 0.52
CA PHE A 71 9.03 2.44 -0.69
C PHE A 71 8.59 0.98 -0.58
N GLU A 72 7.74 0.53 -1.51
CA GLU A 72 7.32 -0.87 -1.58
C GLU A 72 8.51 -1.81 -1.83
N GLY A 73 8.57 -2.94 -1.13
CA GLY A 73 9.59 -3.97 -1.37
C GLY A 73 9.17 -4.98 -2.44
N GLY A 74 9.99 -6.02 -2.64
CA GLY A 74 9.61 -7.16 -3.49
C GLY A 74 10.75 -7.95 -4.12
N ALA A 75 11.94 -7.97 -3.51
CA ALA A 75 13.17 -8.53 -4.11
C ALA A 75 13.52 -7.88 -5.46
N TRP A 76 14.36 -8.50 -6.29
CA TRP A 76 14.79 -7.98 -7.60
C TRP A 76 14.83 -9.11 -8.64
N CYS A 77 15.00 -8.76 -9.91
CA CYS A 77 15.32 -9.73 -10.96
C CYS A 77 16.82 -9.67 -11.29
N ASN A 78 17.41 -10.80 -11.71
CA ASN A 78 18.88 -10.93 -11.82
C ASN A 78 19.39 -11.07 -13.26
N ASN A 79 18.50 -11.25 -14.23
CA ASN A 79 18.84 -11.39 -15.64
C ASN A 79 17.63 -11.08 -16.54
N ALA A 80 17.87 -10.88 -17.84
CA ALA A 80 16.85 -10.52 -18.81
C ALA A 80 15.62 -11.45 -18.79
N ALA A 81 15.82 -12.78 -18.68
CA ALA A 81 14.71 -13.72 -18.65
C ALA A 81 13.83 -13.56 -17.39
N THR A 82 14.45 -13.45 -16.21
CA THR A 82 13.72 -13.22 -14.95
C THR A 82 13.06 -11.85 -14.90
N CYS A 83 13.67 -10.82 -15.49
CA CYS A 83 13.08 -9.49 -15.58
C CYS A 83 11.91 -9.44 -16.56
N LEU A 84 12.00 -10.13 -17.71
CA LEU A 84 10.89 -10.27 -18.66
C LEU A 84 9.69 -11.01 -18.06
N GLN A 85 9.94 -12.02 -17.23
CA GLN A 85 8.85 -12.68 -16.49
C GLN A 85 8.23 -11.73 -15.48
N ARG A 86 9.06 -10.99 -14.75
CA ARG A 86 8.62 -10.03 -13.73
C ARG A 86 7.87 -8.84 -14.29
N SER A 87 8.19 -8.37 -15.49
CA SER A 87 7.49 -7.24 -16.15
C SER A 87 6.00 -7.51 -16.35
N ARG A 88 5.57 -8.78 -16.33
CA ARG A 88 4.16 -9.20 -16.45
C ARG A 88 3.45 -9.35 -15.09
N THR A 89 3.99 -8.73 -14.05
CA THR A 89 3.48 -8.83 -12.68
C THR A 89 3.31 -7.44 -12.06
N PRO A 90 2.59 -7.31 -10.92
CA PRO A 90 2.47 -6.02 -10.23
C PRO A 90 3.81 -5.40 -9.77
N LEU A 91 4.90 -6.19 -9.73
CA LEU A 91 6.24 -5.74 -9.36
C LEU A 91 7.13 -5.39 -10.56
N GLY A 92 6.54 -5.29 -11.76
CA GLY A 92 7.21 -4.92 -13.00
C GLY A 92 6.32 -4.15 -13.99
N SER A 93 5.02 -4.06 -13.74
CA SER A 93 4.07 -3.27 -14.52
C SER A 93 3.04 -2.59 -13.63
N SER A 94 2.82 -1.29 -13.84
CA SER A 94 1.76 -0.55 -13.15
C SER A 94 0.36 -0.88 -13.66
N LYS A 95 0.25 -1.52 -14.83
CA LYS A 95 -1.03 -2.01 -15.39
C LYS A 95 -1.58 -3.18 -14.57
N GLU A 96 -0.70 -3.94 -13.94
CA GLU A 96 -1.03 -5.10 -13.10
C GLU A 96 -1.17 -4.73 -11.61
N MET A 97 -0.90 -3.48 -11.23
CA MET A 97 -1.01 -3.04 -9.83
C MET A 97 -2.46 -2.91 -9.38
N ALA A 98 -2.73 -3.29 -8.12
CA ALA A 98 -3.99 -2.98 -7.47
C ALA A 98 -4.26 -1.46 -7.50
N ARG A 99 -5.44 -1.09 -8.00
CA ARG A 99 -5.89 0.32 -8.12
C ARG A 99 -6.12 1.00 -6.78
N ARG A 100 -6.43 0.21 -5.76
CA ARG A 100 -6.60 0.66 -4.37
C ARG A 100 -5.79 -0.24 -3.47
N VAL A 101 -5.16 0.33 -2.45
CA VAL A 101 -4.51 -0.43 -1.39
C VAL A 101 -4.94 0.13 -0.04
N ALA A 102 -5.12 -0.75 0.93
CA ALA A 102 -5.28 -0.36 2.32
C ALA A 102 -3.97 0.20 2.86
N PHE A 103 -4.04 1.36 3.50
CA PHE A 103 -2.93 1.90 4.27
C PHE A 103 -2.99 1.38 5.70
N THR A 104 -2.04 0.52 6.06
CA THR A 104 -1.96 -0.15 7.36
C THR A 104 -0.63 0.13 8.05
N GLY A 105 -0.50 -0.26 9.32
CA GLY A 105 0.72 -0.05 10.10
C GLY A 105 1.14 1.42 10.14
N ILE A 106 2.40 1.72 9.80
CA ILE A 106 2.94 3.09 9.78
C ILE A 106 2.26 4.01 8.75
N LEU A 107 1.51 3.46 7.80
CA LEU A 107 0.71 4.24 6.84
C LEU A 107 -0.75 4.45 7.31
N SER A 108 -1.20 3.75 8.37
CA SER A 108 -2.58 3.85 8.86
C SER A 108 -2.94 5.27 9.30
N ASN A 109 -4.21 5.64 9.13
CA ASN A 109 -4.80 6.90 9.62
C ASN A 109 -5.45 6.79 11.00
N ALA A 110 -5.44 5.61 11.61
CA ALA A 110 -5.88 5.43 12.97
C ALA A 110 -4.76 5.84 13.93
N SER A 111 -4.98 6.88 14.73
CA SER A 111 -4.01 7.39 15.71
C SER A 111 -3.62 6.36 16.76
N ASP A 112 -4.51 5.42 17.08
CA ASP A 112 -4.26 4.39 18.08
C ASP A 112 -3.24 3.35 17.57
N TYR A 113 -3.11 3.19 16.25
CA TYR A 113 -2.15 2.28 15.60
C TYR A 113 -0.93 3.00 15.02
N ASN A 114 -1.09 4.26 14.60
CA ASN A 114 -0.03 5.10 14.03
C ASN A 114 0.04 6.46 14.75
N PRO A 115 0.42 6.51 16.03
CA PRO A 115 0.32 7.72 16.85
C PRO A 115 1.16 8.88 16.32
N ASP A 116 2.25 8.59 15.63
CA ASP A 116 3.22 9.59 15.18
C ASP A 116 2.87 10.21 13.82
N PHE A 117 2.31 9.42 12.90
CA PHE A 117 2.18 9.80 11.48
C PHE A 117 0.75 9.74 10.94
N TYR A 118 -0.27 9.44 11.77
CA TYR A 118 -1.66 9.23 11.30
C TYR A 118 -2.27 10.43 10.55
N ASN A 119 -1.74 11.64 10.73
CA ASN A 119 -2.22 12.86 10.06
C ASN A 119 -1.20 13.47 9.07
N TRP A 120 -0.07 12.80 8.80
CA TRP A 120 0.91 13.27 7.82
C TRP A 120 0.45 12.98 6.40
N ASN A 121 1.06 13.64 5.41
CA ASN A 121 0.98 13.16 4.03
C ASN A 121 1.70 11.82 3.95
N ARG A 122 1.00 10.78 3.52
CA ARG A 122 1.58 9.43 3.46
C ARG A 122 1.55 8.94 2.03
N VAL A 123 2.72 8.53 1.57
CA VAL A 123 2.94 8.07 0.20
C VAL A 123 3.43 6.65 0.23
N LYS A 124 2.80 5.76 -0.53
CA LYS A 124 3.36 4.45 -0.88
C LYS A 124 3.83 4.50 -2.33
N VAL A 125 5.15 4.60 -2.53
CA VAL A 125 5.77 4.47 -3.85
C VAL A 125 5.70 3.00 -4.26
N ARG A 126 5.11 2.73 -5.43
CA ARG A 126 4.96 1.35 -5.92
C ARG A 126 6.23 0.90 -6.62
N TYR A 127 6.60 -0.36 -6.38
CA TYR A 127 7.85 -0.92 -6.85
C TYR A 127 7.66 -1.63 -8.20
N CYS A 128 8.38 -1.19 -9.23
CA CYS A 128 8.23 -1.76 -10.58
C CYS A 128 9.49 -1.75 -11.46
N ASP A 129 10.63 -1.27 -10.95
CA ASP A 129 11.91 -1.26 -11.66
C ASP A 129 12.66 -2.59 -11.55
N GLY A 130 12.31 -3.43 -10.57
CA GLY A 130 12.95 -4.73 -10.37
C GLY A 130 14.41 -4.67 -9.96
N SER A 131 14.90 -3.49 -9.54
CA SER A 131 16.29 -3.21 -9.17
C SER A 131 16.44 -2.53 -7.80
N SER A 132 15.45 -2.72 -6.92
CA SER A 132 15.42 -2.13 -5.57
C SER A 132 15.58 -0.60 -5.55
N PHE A 133 15.01 0.10 -6.55
CA PHE A 133 15.13 1.56 -6.73
C PHE A 133 16.57 2.05 -6.98
N THR A 134 17.46 1.19 -7.46
CA THR A 134 18.87 1.55 -7.75
C THR A 134 19.19 1.68 -9.24
N GLY A 135 18.26 1.31 -10.12
CA GLY A 135 18.45 1.36 -11.57
C GLY A 135 18.50 2.79 -12.12
N ASP A 136 19.47 3.04 -13.00
CA ASP A 136 19.76 4.33 -13.65
C ASP A 136 19.93 4.18 -15.17
N LYS A 137 19.44 3.07 -15.74
CA LYS A 137 19.60 2.76 -17.17
C LYS A 137 18.66 3.62 -18.02
N GLU A 138 19.26 4.36 -18.96
CA GLU A 138 18.52 5.09 -19.99
C GLU A 138 18.12 4.20 -21.18
N GLU A 139 18.93 3.18 -21.48
CA GLU A 139 18.71 2.27 -22.62
C GLU A 139 17.84 1.07 -22.23
N VAL A 140 16.87 0.76 -23.09
CA VAL A 140 16.01 -0.42 -22.97
C VAL A 140 16.74 -1.65 -23.48
N ASP A 141 16.77 -2.74 -22.70
CA ASP A 141 17.29 -4.02 -23.17
C ASP A 141 16.34 -4.56 -24.28
N PRO A 142 16.82 -4.75 -25.53
CA PRO A 142 15.98 -5.17 -26.64
C PRO A 142 15.35 -6.56 -26.43
N ARG A 143 15.87 -7.37 -25.49
CA ARG A 143 15.32 -8.68 -25.13
C ARG A 143 14.08 -8.59 -24.24
N LEU A 144 13.80 -7.42 -23.66
CA LEU A 144 12.63 -7.19 -22.81
C LEU A 144 11.38 -6.77 -23.62
N GLY A 145 11.53 -6.49 -24.91
CA GLY A 145 10.42 -6.31 -25.85
C GLY A 145 9.46 -5.18 -25.49
N ALA A 146 10.00 -3.99 -25.22
CA ALA A 146 9.22 -2.76 -25.12
C ALA A 146 8.91 -2.18 -26.51
#